data_AF-S0BEL4-F1
#
_entry.id   AF-S0BEL4-F1
#
_cell.length_a   1.000
_cell.length_b   1.000
_cell.length_c   1.000
_cell.angle_alpha   90.00
_cell.angle_beta   90.00
_cell.angle_gamma   90.00
#
_symmetry.space_group_name_H-M   'P 1'
#
loop_
_entity.id
_entity.type
_entity.pdbx_description
1 polymer ?
#
loop_
_entity_poly.entity_id
_entity_poly.type
_entity_poly.pdbx_seq_one_letter_code
_entity_poly.pdbx_strand_id
1 'polypeptide(L)'
;VSIVMFSSTGKLHEYVSSSTSTKQLFDHYQKTLGVDLWNTQYERMQEHLKKLKEVNRVLRREISQRMGENLNELCYEELMRLEQDVDNSLQQIRDRKFKVLGNQIEIHKKKLRN
;
A
#
# COMPACT_ATOMS: atom_id res chain seq x y z
N VAL A 1 -3.87 42.47 4.75
CA VAL A 1 -4.47 42.13 3.44
C VAL A 1 -3.67 41.01 2.82
N SER A 2 -4.28 40.10 2.07
CA SER A 2 -3.57 39.06 1.34
C SER A 2 -4.18 38.88 -0.05
N ILE A 3 -3.34 38.55 -1.03
CA ILE A 3 -3.71 38.24 -2.40
C ILE A 3 -3.07 36.91 -2.76
N VAL A 4 -3.87 35.99 -3.28
CA VAL A 4 -3.42 34.70 -3.80
C VAL A 4 -3.77 34.65 -5.29
N MET A 5 -2.77 34.44 -6.15
CA MET A 5 -2.93 34.39 -7.60
C MET A 5 -2.39 33.08 -8.15
N PHE A 6 -3.15 32.48 -9.07
CA PHE A 6 -2.71 31.34 -9.86
C PHE A 6 -2.52 31.78 -11.32
N SER A 7 -1.34 31.56 -11.88
CA SER A 7 -1.13 31.74 -13.32
C SER A 7 -1.87 30.66 -14.11
N SER A 8 -2.07 30.89 -15.41
CA SER A 8 -2.57 29.86 -16.34
C SER A 8 -1.67 28.62 -16.43
N THR A 9 -0.42 28.72 -15.97
CA THR A 9 0.55 27.62 -15.88
C THR A 9 0.54 26.91 -14.52
N GLY A 10 -0.34 27.30 -13.60
CA GLY A 10 -0.47 26.70 -12.27
C GLY A 10 0.56 27.18 -11.24
N LYS A 11 1.33 28.24 -11.52
CA LYS A 11 2.24 28.84 -10.54
C LYS A 11 1.47 29.67 -9.53
N LEU A 12 1.74 29.43 -8.25
CA LEU A 12 1.18 30.16 -7.12
C LEU A 12 2.05 31.39 -6.81
N HIS A 13 1.41 32.56 -6.81
CA HIS A 13 2.00 33.81 -6.31
C HIS A 13 1.16 34.33 -5.15
N GLU A 14 1.79 34.54 -4.00
CA GLU A 14 1.13 35.08 -2.81
C GLU A 14 1.75 36.40 -2.36
N TYR A 15 0.89 37.31 -1.92
CA TYR A 15 1.26 38.51 -1.20
C TYR A 15 0.50 38.54 0.13
N VAL A 16 1.19 38.84 1.22
CA VAL A 16 0.59 39.02 2.54
C VAL A 16 1.19 40.27 3.18
N SER A 17 0.34 41.13 3.74
CA SER A 17 0.80 42.29 4.52
C SER A 17 1.59 41.83 5.74
N SER A 18 2.66 42.54 6.10
CA SER A 18 3.58 42.20 7.19
C SER A 18 2.94 42.04 8.59
N SER A 19 1.70 42.49 8.76
CA SER A 19 0.92 42.39 10.00
C SER A 19 0.13 41.08 10.14
N THR A 20 0.23 40.15 9.20
CA THR A 20 -0.53 38.89 9.18
C THR A 20 0.25 37.81 8.43
N SER A 21 -0.05 36.54 8.68
CA SER A 21 0.45 35.40 7.91
C SER A 21 -0.65 34.75 7.06
N THR A 22 -0.26 34.03 6.00
CA THR A 22 -1.20 33.26 5.16
C THR A 22 -2.07 32.31 5.98
N LYS A 23 -1.48 31.67 7.01
CA LYS A 23 -2.21 30.80 7.94
C LYS A 23 -3.31 31.55 8.70
N GLN A 24 -2.97 32.69 9.31
CA GLN A 24 -3.94 33.50 10.06
C GLN A 24 -5.09 34.00 9.17
N LEU A 25 -4.81 34.28 7.88
CA LEU A 25 -5.83 34.64 6.91
C LEU A 25 -6.78 33.46 6.62
N PHE A 26 -6.25 32.26 6.38
CA PHE A 26 -7.07 31.05 6.20
C PHE A 26 -7.92 30.77 7.45
N ASP A 27 -7.33 30.84 8.64
CA ASP A 27 -8.05 30.64 9.90
C ASP A 27 -9.19 31.66 10.07
N HIS A 28 -8.95 32.94 9.73
CA HIS A 28 -9.97 33.98 9.78
C HIS A 28 -11.08 33.75 8.73
N TYR A 29 -10.71 33.33 7.52
CA TYR A 29 -11.65 33.00 6.46
C TYR A 29 -12.58 31.84 6.86
N GLN A 30 -12.01 30.76 7.40
CA GLN A 30 -12.74 29.62 7.92
C GLN A 30 -13.72 30.02 9.03
N LYS A 31 -13.28 30.86 9.97
CA LYS A 31 -14.12 31.34 11.08
C LYS A 31 -15.25 32.26 10.63
N THR A 32 -14.98 33.18 9.71
CA THR A 32 -15.94 34.18 9.23
C THR A 32 -17.03 33.56 8.36
N LEU A 33 -16.66 32.61 7.49
CA LEU A 33 -17.62 31.94 6.61
C LEU A 33 -18.17 30.62 7.18
N GLY A 34 -17.64 30.15 8.31
CA GLY A 34 -18.04 28.89 8.93
C GLY A 34 -17.72 27.66 8.08
N VAL A 35 -16.70 27.74 7.21
CA VAL A 35 -16.32 26.66 6.27
C VAL A 35 -15.04 25.96 6.73
N ASP A 36 -14.96 24.65 6.49
CA ASP A 36 -13.72 23.90 6.67
C ASP A 36 -13.03 23.64 5.32
N LEU A 37 -11.93 24.36 5.08
CA LEU A 37 -11.12 24.25 3.87
C LEU A 37 -10.43 22.88 3.75
N TRP A 38 -10.26 22.17 4.87
CA TRP A 38 -9.54 20.91 4.93
C TRP A 38 -10.45 19.69 4.91
N ASN A 39 -11.77 19.87 5.13
CA ASN A 39 -12.68 18.74 5.31
C ASN A 39 -12.68 17.80 4.10
N THR A 40 -12.74 18.32 2.88
CA THR A 40 -12.75 17.49 1.65
C THR A 40 -11.45 16.70 1.46
N GLN A 41 -10.31 17.32 1.76
CA GLN A 41 -9.01 16.64 1.68
C GLN A 41 -8.87 15.58 2.79
N TYR A 42 -9.33 15.91 4.00
CA TYR A 42 -9.33 15.02 5.13
C TYR A 42 -10.24 13.81 4.91
N GLU A 43 -11.46 14.02 4.42
CA GLU A 43 -12.40 12.98 4.03
C GLU A 43 -11.80 12.04 2.98
N ARG A 44 -11.19 12.59 1.92
CA ARG A 44 -10.51 11.80 0.89
C ARG A 44 -9.35 10.98 1.46
N MET A 45 -8.56 11.56 2.36
CA MET A 45 -7.47 10.87 3.04
C MET A 45 -7.99 9.73 3.93
N GLN A 46 -9.06 9.98 4.69
CA GLN A 46 -9.71 8.97 5.54
C GLN A 46 -10.29 7.83 4.71
N GLU A 47 -10.92 8.12 3.58
CA GLU A 47 -11.43 7.11 2.66
C GLU A 47 -10.30 6.26 2.09
N HIS A 48 -9.19 6.89 1.68
CA HIS A 48 -8.01 6.18 1.21
C HIS A 48 -7.41 5.27 2.30
N LEU A 49 -7.30 5.76 3.53
CA LEU A 49 -6.84 4.97 4.67
C LEU A 49 -7.76 3.77 4.95
N LYS A 50 -9.08 3.96 4.87
CA LYS A 50 -10.06 2.87 5.01
C LYS A 50 -9.85 1.79 3.95
N LYS A 51 -9.68 2.19 2.68
CA LYS A 51 -9.40 1.26 1.57
C LYS A 51 -8.11 0.47 1.81
N LEU A 52 -7.04 1.14 2.22
CA LEU A 52 -5.76 0.47 2.52
C LEU A 52 -5.88 -0.51 3.69
N LYS A 53 -6.60 -0.13 4.76
CA LYS A 53 -6.85 -1.03 5.90
C LYS A 53 -7.64 -2.26 5.49
N GLU A 54 -8.63 -2.10 4.62
CA GLU A 54 -9.43 -3.22 4.12
C GLU A 54 -8.58 -4.18 3.28
N VAL A 55 -7.80 -3.66 2.33
CA VAL A 55 -6.86 -4.48 1.55
C VAL A 55 -5.87 -5.22 2.46
N ASN A 56 -5.32 -4.53 3.47
CA ASN A 56 -4.40 -5.15 4.42
C ASN A 56 -5.07 -6.27 5.22
N ARG A 57 -6.33 -6.09 5.64
CA ARG A 57 -7.11 -7.09 6.35
C ARG A 57 -7.31 -8.34 5.49
N VAL A 58 -7.71 -8.17 4.23
CA VAL A 58 -7.90 -9.27 3.28
C VAL A 58 -6.59 -10.04 3.08
N LEU A 59 -5.48 -9.34 2.80
CA LEU A 59 -4.17 -9.96 2.60
C LEU A 59 -3.70 -10.75 3.84
N ARG A 60 -3.91 -10.21 5.04
CA ARG A 60 -3.57 -10.92 6.29
C ARG A 60 -4.38 -12.19 6.46
N ARG A 61 -5.67 -12.15 6.13
CA ARG A 61 -6.54 -13.32 6.15
C ARG A 61 -6.06 -14.37 5.16
N GLU A 62 -5.77 -13.99 3.92
CA GLU A 62 -5.24 -14.90 2.90
C GLU A 62 -3.91 -15.55 3.32
N ILE A 63 -2.99 -14.78 3.91
CA ILE A 63 -1.74 -15.33 4.47
C ILE A 63 -2.04 -16.34 5.56
N SER A 64 -2.94 -16.01 6.50
CA SER A 64 -3.30 -16.91 7.60
C SER A 64 -3.90 -18.22 7.08
N GLN A 65 -4.79 -18.13 6.08
CA GLN A 65 -5.39 -19.29 5.41
C GLN A 65 -4.34 -20.16 4.73
N ARG A 66 -3.38 -19.57 4.01
CA ARG A 66 -2.24 -20.31 3.44
C ARG A 66 -1.33 -20.95 4.49
N MET A 67 -1.32 -20.43 5.71
CA MET A 67 -0.63 -21.03 6.86
C MET A 67 -1.47 -22.10 7.58
N GLY A 68 -2.69 -22.37 7.13
CA GLY A 68 -3.59 -23.36 7.72
C GLY A 68 -4.48 -22.83 8.84
N GLU A 69 -4.54 -21.51 9.04
CA GLU A 69 -5.34 -20.85 10.07
C GLU A 69 -6.64 -20.27 9.50
N ASN A 70 -7.68 -20.09 10.33
CA ASN A 70 -8.95 -19.44 9.95
C ASN A 70 -9.66 -20.04 8.72
N LEU A 71 -9.61 -21.37 8.58
CA LEU A 71 -10.19 -22.11 7.45
C LEU A 71 -11.71 -22.29 7.54
N ASN A 72 -12.30 -22.09 8.72
CA ASN A 72 -13.74 -22.30 8.97
C ASN A 72 -14.65 -21.36 8.16
N GLU A 73 -14.11 -20.26 7.64
CA GLU A 73 -14.85 -19.29 6.80
C GLU A 73 -14.89 -19.68 5.32
N LEU A 74 -14.13 -20.69 4.90
CA LEU A 74 -14.03 -21.12 3.51
C LEU A 74 -15.02 -22.26 3.21
N CYS A 75 -15.66 -22.19 2.05
CA CYS A 75 -16.44 -23.31 1.54
C CYS A 75 -15.53 -24.41 0.95
N TYR A 76 -16.10 -25.59 0.70
CA TYR A 76 -15.34 -26.74 0.19
C TYR A 76 -14.58 -26.44 -1.11
N GLU A 77 -15.20 -25.73 -2.06
CA GLU A 77 -14.53 -25.35 -3.31
C GLU A 77 -13.34 -24.41 -3.09
N GLU A 78 -13.46 -23.48 -2.14
CA GLU A 78 -12.39 -22.55 -1.79
C GLU A 78 -11.24 -23.27 -1.09
N LEU A 79 -11.53 -24.25 -0.24
CA LEU A 79 -10.53 -25.10 0.40
C LEU A 79 -9.76 -25.94 -0.62
N MET A 80 -10.44 -26.55 -1.59
CA MET A 80 -9.75 -27.30 -2.65
C MET A 80 -8.84 -26.40 -3.49
N ARG A 81 -9.29 -25.18 -3.83
CA ARG A 81 -8.46 -24.21 -4.55
C ARG A 81 -7.23 -23.81 -3.73
N LEU A 82 -7.42 -23.53 -2.44
CA LEU A 82 -6.34 -23.18 -1.53
C LEU A 82 -5.30 -24.31 -1.45
N GLU A 83 -5.75 -25.55 -1.30
CA GLU A 83 -4.87 -26.72 -1.27
C GLU A 83 -4.06 -26.85 -2.57
N GLN A 84 -4.73 -26.76 -3.72
CA GLN A 84 -4.07 -26.86 -5.03
C GLN A 84 -3.05 -25.74 -5.25
N ASP A 85 -3.37 -24.50 -4.84
CA ASP A 85 -2.47 -23.34 -4.95
C ASP A 85 -1.23 -23.50 -4.07
N VAL A 86 -1.40 -24.03 -2.85
CA VAL A 86 -0.30 -24.31 -1.92
C VAL A 86 0.59 -25.42 -2.47
N ASP A 87 0.02 -26.51 -2.96
CA ASP A 87 0.79 -27.63 -3.52
C ASP A 87 1.60 -27.19 -4.76
N ASN A 88 0.96 -26.47 -5.69
CA ASN A 88 1.64 -25.91 -6.86
C ASN A 88 2.80 -24.98 -6.47
N SER A 89 2.58 -24.12 -5.47
CA SER A 89 3.61 -23.20 -4.98
C SER A 89 4.78 -23.96 -4.35
N LEU A 90 4.50 -25.01 -3.57
CA LEU A 90 5.52 -25.87 -2.97
C LEU A 90 6.34 -26.60 -4.03
N GLN A 91 5.69 -27.11 -5.08
CA GLN A 91 6.37 -27.77 -6.18
C GLN A 91 7.36 -26.82 -6.87
N GLN A 92 6.94 -25.60 -7.20
CA GLN A 92 7.83 -24.58 -7.79
C GLN A 92 9.03 -24.25 -6.89
N ILE A 93 8.81 -24.14 -5.58
CA ILE A 93 9.88 -23.89 -4.61
C ILE A 93 10.87 -25.05 -4.60
N ARG A 94 10.37 -26.30 -4.57
CA ARG A 94 11.20 -27.51 -4.59
C ARG A 94 12.02 -27.60 -5.87
N ASP A 95 11.40 -27.40 -7.03
CA ASP A 95 12.08 -27.45 -8.33
C ASP A 95 13.22 -26.43 -8.40
N ARG A 96 12.96 -25.19 -7.96
CA ARG A 96 13.99 -24.16 -7.89
C ARG A 96 15.11 -24.54 -6.92
N LYS A 97 14.77 -25.06 -5.73
CA LYS A 97 15.75 -25.51 -4.73
C LYS A 97 16.65 -26.61 -5.28
N PHE A 98 16.08 -27.64 -5.88
CA PHE A 98 16.83 -28.76 -6.45
C PHE A 98 17.69 -28.33 -7.63
N LYS A 99 17.19 -27.45 -8.49
CA LYS A 99 17.99 -26.87 -9.58
C LYS A 99 19.22 -26.13 -9.06
N VAL A 100 19.06 -25.28 -8.04
CA VAL A 100 20.18 -24.55 -7.44
C VAL A 100 21.19 -25.49 -6.77
N LEU A 101 20.72 -26.47 -6.00
CA LEU A 101 21.58 -27.46 -5.35
C LEU A 101 22.33 -28.32 -6.37
N GLY A 102 21.65 -28.78 -7.42
CA GLY A 102 22.24 -29.54 -8.51
C GLY A 102 23.38 -28.78 -9.19
N ASN A 103 23.14 -27.50 -9.52
CA ASN A 103 24.16 -26.63 -10.10
C ASN A 103 25.38 -26.47 -9.16
N GLN A 104 25.15 -26.27 -7.85
CA GLN A 104 26.24 -26.14 -6.88
C GLN A 104 27.07 -27.42 -6.77
N ILE A 105 26.42 -28.59 -6.75
CA ILE A 105 27.10 -29.90 -6.73
C ILE A 105 27.96 -30.06 -7.99
N GLU A 106 27.44 -29.72 -9.17
CA GLU A 106 28.18 -29.83 -10.42
C GLU A 106 29.40 -28.91 -10.45
N ILE A 107 29.25 -27.65 -10.01
CA ILE A 107 30.35 -26.69 -9.88
C ILE A 107 31.45 -27.25 -8.96
N HIS A 108 31.08 -27.82 -7.80
CA HIS A 108 32.04 -28.33 -6.85
C HIS A 108 32.77 -29.58 -7.37
N LYS A 109 32.06 -30.49 -8.05
CA LYS A 109 32.67 -31.65 -8.73
C LYS A 109 33.68 -31.23 -9.79
N LYS A 110 33.38 -30.19 -10.58
CA LYS A 110 34.31 -29.64 -11.59
C LYS A 110 35.57 -29.07 -10.94
N LYS A 111 35.45 -28.39 -9.80
CA LYS A 111 36.60 -27.83 -9.06
C LYS A 111 37.54 -28.91 -8.52
N LEU A 112 37.01 -30.05 -8.06
CA LEU A 112 37.82 -31.16 -7.54
C LEU A 112 38.54 -31.96 -8.64
N ARG A 113 38.12 -31.82 -9.89
CA ARG A 113 38.71 -32.53 -11.04
C ARG A 113 39.85 -31.76 -11.72
N ASN A 114 40.04 -30.50 -11.34
CA ASN A 114 41.12 -29.62 -11.80
C ASN A 114 42.13 -29.42 -10.68
#